data_AF-A0ABD1G1K8-F1
#
_entry.id   AF-A0ABD1G1K8-F1
#
_cell.length_a   1.000
_cell.length_b   1.000
_cell.length_c   1.000
_cell.angle_alpha   90.00
_cell.angle_beta   90.00
_cell.angle_gamma   90.00
#
_symmetry.space_group_name_H-M   'P 1'
#
loop_
_entity.id
_entity.type
_entity.pdbx_description
1 polymer ?
#
loop_
_entity_poly.entity_id
_entity_poly.type
_entity_poly.pdbx_seq_one_letter_code
_entity_poly.pdbx_strand_id
1 'polypeptide(L)'
;MASGDEDDIFHDIESGVGSDADEEFSDPFDIGSTKNASHNLLKRWRQAALVLNASRRFRYTLDLKRDEEHEKRRRMIRAHAQVIRAALRFKLAGQQDKVLGSEVIPPSPSGPYGVSPEQLASMNRDHNIAAYELYGGVKGISAMLRTDFETGISGDDHQFAQRGDVFGSNTYPLKKGRTYWMFLCDAWQDTTLIILIVAAIASLGLGIKTEGLEEGWYDGGSITFAVLLVIIVTATSDYRQSLQFQNLNEEKRNIQVEVIRGGRREKVSIYDIVVGDVIPLKIGDQVPADGLVTTSHSLAIDESSMTGESKIIHKDHKAPFLMSGCKVADGAGTMLVTGVGINTEWGLLMTSISEDNGEETPLQVRLNGVTTFIGLVGLTVAFSVLVILLARYFTGTSKDPDGTVQFVRGKTSLGHTIDGVIHIITAAVTIVVVAVPEGLPLAVTLTLAYSMKKMMADKALVRRLSACETMGSATTICSDKTGTLTLNQMTVVEAYVGKKKIVPPEDGSQLPASVSSLVYEGLAQNTSGSVFLSKDGEVEVSGSPTEKAILQWGVKLGMKFDTVKSESIVLHVAPFNSTKKRGVLQLEGGLDPKFMCTGREPLRLS
;
A
#
# COMPACT_ATOMS: atom_id res chain seq x y z
N MET A 1 -7.68 -64.92 7.48
CA MET A 1 -6.43 -64.67 6.72
C MET A 1 -6.53 -63.23 6.20
N ALA A 2 -5.83 -62.22 6.69
CA ALA A 2 -4.82 -62.10 7.73
C ALA A 2 -5.18 -60.84 8.56
N SER A 3 -4.86 -60.90 9.85
CA SER A 3 -4.82 -59.79 10.80
C SER A 3 -3.75 -58.77 10.41
N GLY A 4 -4.02 -57.49 10.64
CA GLY A 4 -3.07 -56.39 10.52
C GLY A 4 -3.69 -55.14 11.15
N ASP A 5 -3.15 -54.75 12.29
CA ASP A 5 -3.68 -53.79 13.24
C ASP A 5 -3.66 -52.34 12.75
N GLU A 6 -4.52 -51.57 13.41
CA GLU A 6 -4.57 -50.11 13.49
C GLU A 6 -3.25 -49.51 14.03
N ASP A 7 -3.12 -48.19 13.84
CA ASP A 7 -2.09 -47.26 14.32
C ASP A 7 -1.01 -46.86 13.30
N ASP A 8 -0.70 -45.54 13.30
CA ASP A 8 0.29 -44.80 12.50
C ASP A 8 -0.12 -44.20 11.15
N ILE A 9 -1.12 -43.30 11.14
CA ILE A 9 -1.15 -42.13 10.22
C ILE A 9 -1.66 -40.90 10.97
N PHE A 10 -0.91 -40.44 11.98
CA PHE A 10 -1.12 -39.13 12.61
C PHE A 10 0.21 -38.61 13.18
N HIS A 11 1.16 -38.26 12.30
CA HIS A 11 2.26 -37.35 12.60
C HIS A 11 2.93 -36.99 11.27
N ASP A 12 2.60 -35.81 10.71
CA ASP A 12 3.47 -35.05 9.80
C ASP A 12 2.85 -33.69 9.39
N ILE A 13 2.19 -33.01 10.33
CA ILE A 13 1.86 -31.58 10.21
C ILE A 13 2.13 -30.91 11.56
N GLU A 14 3.35 -31.08 12.08
CA GLU A 14 3.80 -30.33 13.26
C GLU A 14 5.34 -30.31 13.33
N SER A 15 5.98 -29.59 12.42
CA SER A 15 7.37 -29.17 12.58
C SER A 15 7.67 -27.91 11.76
N GLY A 16 6.93 -26.84 12.06
CA GLY A 16 7.19 -25.49 11.56
C GLY A 16 8.07 -24.66 12.49
N VAL A 17 8.81 -25.30 13.39
CA VAL A 17 9.89 -24.70 14.17
C VAL A 17 11.06 -25.65 14.04
N GLY A 18 11.76 -25.56 12.92
CA GLY A 18 13.09 -26.17 12.80
C GLY A 18 13.99 -25.49 13.81
N SER A 19 14.57 -26.27 14.70
CA SER A 19 15.72 -25.90 15.52
C SER A 19 16.80 -25.32 14.62
N ASP A 20 17.17 -24.04 14.83
CA ASP A 20 18.33 -23.39 14.19
C ASP A 20 19.65 -24.18 14.38
N ALA A 21 19.67 -25.21 15.25
CA ALA A 21 20.82 -26.04 15.56
C ALA A 21 21.12 -27.12 14.50
N ASP A 22 20.13 -27.61 13.75
CA ASP A 22 20.33 -28.74 12.81
C ASP A 22 20.76 -28.30 11.40
N GLU A 23 20.69 -26.99 11.09
CA GLU A 23 21.14 -26.44 9.80
C GLU A 23 22.65 -26.20 9.72
N GLU A 24 23.39 -26.35 10.83
CA GLU A 24 24.81 -26.02 10.83
C GLU A 24 25.66 -27.04 10.03
N PHE A 25 25.14 -28.26 9.80
CA PHE A 25 25.83 -29.39 9.20
C PHE A 25 25.35 -29.83 7.79
N SER A 26 24.39 -29.13 7.16
CA SER A 26 23.90 -29.49 5.81
C SER A 26 24.80 -28.98 4.68
N ASP A 27 24.90 -29.77 3.59
CA ASP A 27 25.68 -29.43 2.39
C ASP A 27 25.10 -28.14 1.75
N PRO A 28 25.91 -27.10 1.49
CA PRO A 28 25.45 -25.84 0.91
C PRO A 28 24.63 -25.97 -0.37
N PHE A 29 24.73 -27.08 -1.11
CA PHE A 29 24.04 -27.32 -2.37
C PHE A 29 22.73 -28.11 -2.26
N ASP A 30 22.37 -28.62 -1.08
CA ASP A 30 21.19 -29.48 -0.92
C ASP A 30 19.94 -28.66 -0.55
N ILE A 31 19.34 -28.01 -1.56
CA ILE A 31 18.12 -27.20 -1.40
C ILE A 31 16.91 -28.00 -1.90
N GLY A 32 16.21 -28.69 -0.99
CA GLY A 32 15.00 -29.47 -1.32
C GLY A 32 13.82 -28.63 -1.84
N SER A 33 13.71 -27.35 -1.42
CA SER A 33 12.69 -26.40 -1.92
C SER A 33 13.18 -24.95 -1.76
N THR A 34 13.20 -24.19 -2.86
CA THR A 34 13.60 -22.77 -2.83
C THR A 34 12.56 -21.86 -2.19
N LYS A 35 11.31 -22.32 -1.99
CA LYS A 35 10.24 -21.50 -1.41
C LYS A 35 10.34 -21.34 0.11
N ASN A 36 10.97 -22.29 0.80
CA ASN A 36 11.04 -22.33 2.28
C ASN A 36 12.48 -22.46 2.80
N ALA A 37 13.50 -22.24 1.97
CA ALA A 37 14.90 -22.34 2.40
C ALA A 37 15.25 -21.22 3.39
N SER A 38 15.97 -21.55 4.46
CA SER A 38 16.37 -20.57 5.45
C SER A 38 17.36 -19.55 4.88
N HIS A 39 17.36 -18.36 5.48
CA HIS A 39 18.22 -17.25 5.05
C HIS A 39 19.72 -17.56 5.18
N ASN A 40 20.11 -18.36 6.18
CA ASN A 40 21.49 -18.76 6.40
C ASN A 40 21.96 -19.78 5.34
N LEU A 41 21.09 -20.70 4.93
CA LEU A 41 21.38 -21.72 3.93
C LEU A 41 21.57 -21.09 2.52
N LEU A 42 20.71 -20.15 2.14
CA LEU A 42 20.84 -19.36 0.90
C LEU A 42 22.12 -18.51 0.88
N LYS A 43 22.55 -17.99 2.04
CA LYS A 43 23.79 -17.21 2.18
C LYS A 43 25.03 -18.10 2.04
N ARG A 44 25.01 -19.31 2.61
CA ARG A 44 26.09 -20.31 2.47
C ARG A 44 26.21 -20.81 1.03
N TRP A 45 25.09 -21.15 0.38
CA TRP A 45 25.06 -21.50 -1.05
C TRP A 45 25.71 -20.42 -1.91
N ARG A 46 25.42 -19.15 -1.64
CA ARG A 46 26.00 -17.99 -2.36
C ARG A 46 27.51 -17.84 -2.13
N GLN A 47 28.01 -18.18 -0.96
CA GLN A 47 29.45 -18.12 -0.64
C GLN A 47 30.22 -19.31 -1.24
N ALA A 48 29.58 -20.48 -1.32
CA ALA A 48 30.16 -21.71 -1.87
C ALA A 48 30.14 -21.74 -3.42
N ALA A 49 29.19 -21.07 -4.07
CA ALA A 49 29.10 -21.02 -5.53
C ALA A 49 30.13 -20.04 -6.15
N LEU A 50 31.34 -20.51 -6.40
CA LEU A 50 32.38 -19.81 -7.17
C LEU A 50 32.03 -19.84 -8.67
N VAL A 51 31.55 -18.72 -9.21
CA VAL A 51 31.20 -18.61 -10.65
C VAL A 51 32.06 -17.54 -11.33
N LEU A 52 32.82 -17.97 -12.33
CA LEU A 52 33.79 -17.20 -13.14
C LEU A 52 33.19 -16.06 -14.00
N ASN A 53 31.87 -15.87 -14.02
CA ASN A 53 31.22 -14.92 -14.93
C ASN A 53 30.20 -14.02 -14.22
N ALA A 54 30.63 -12.80 -13.90
CA ALA A 54 29.87 -11.81 -13.13
C ALA A 54 28.57 -11.32 -13.81
N SER A 55 28.42 -11.54 -15.13
CA SER A 55 27.25 -11.11 -15.92
C SER A 55 26.00 -11.99 -15.73
N ARG A 56 26.14 -13.23 -15.26
CA ARG A 56 25.00 -14.15 -14.95
C ARG A 56 24.53 -14.07 -13.50
N ARG A 57 25.15 -13.20 -12.69
CA ARG A 57 25.07 -13.16 -11.21
C ARG A 57 23.70 -12.84 -10.60
N PHE A 58 22.71 -12.38 -11.36
CA PHE A 58 21.49 -11.78 -10.76
C PHE A 58 20.16 -12.28 -11.34
N ARG A 59 20.11 -13.48 -11.92
CA ARG A 59 18.88 -13.98 -12.55
C ARG A 59 17.90 -14.66 -11.58
N TYR A 60 18.31 -14.99 -10.35
CA TYR A 60 17.50 -15.79 -9.41
C TYR A 60 17.66 -15.48 -7.92
N THR A 61 18.27 -14.37 -7.54
CA THR A 61 18.44 -14.04 -6.11
C THR A 61 17.30 -13.13 -5.66
N LEU A 62 16.44 -13.63 -4.76
CA LEU A 62 15.83 -12.77 -3.74
C LEU A 62 16.94 -11.84 -3.25
N ASP A 63 16.70 -10.54 -3.26
CA ASP A 63 17.66 -9.57 -2.77
C ASP A 63 17.69 -9.69 -1.24
N LEU A 64 18.44 -10.67 -0.74
CA LEU A 64 18.50 -11.05 0.68
C LEU A 64 18.77 -9.84 1.57
N LYS A 65 19.52 -8.85 1.07
CA LYS A 65 19.78 -7.59 1.79
C LYS A 65 18.51 -6.73 1.88
N ARG A 66 17.75 -6.65 0.80
CA ARG A 66 16.46 -5.94 0.75
C ARG A 66 15.39 -6.66 1.58
N ASP A 67 15.38 -7.99 1.61
CA ASP A 67 14.51 -8.77 2.48
C ASP A 67 14.92 -8.65 3.95
N GLU A 68 16.22 -8.62 4.25
CA GLU A 68 16.73 -8.33 5.59
C GLU A 68 16.37 -6.89 6.01
N GLU A 69 16.41 -5.93 5.09
CA GLU A 69 15.92 -4.56 5.31
C GLU A 69 14.39 -4.50 5.46
N HIS A 70 13.63 -5.29 4.71
CA HIS A 70 12.18 -5.40 4.85
C HIS A 70 11.80 -6.08 6.17
N GLU A 71 12.53 -7.11 6.58
CA GLU A 71 12.38 -7.76 7.88
C GLU A 71 12.79 -6.82 9.01
N LYS A 72 13.90 -6.10 8.89
CA LYS A 72 14.31 -5.07 9.85
C LYS A 72 13.28 -3.95 9.93
N ARG A 73 12.71 -3.50 8.81
CA ARG A 73 11.58 -2.56 8.79
C ARG A 73 10.35 -3.15 9.45
N ARG A 74 9.97 -4.40 9.15
CA ARG A 74 8.85 -5.09 9.81
C ARG A 74 9.11 -5.27 11.31
N ARG A 75 10.34 -5.56 11.74
CA ARG A 75 10.75 -5.64 13.15
C ARG A 75 10.70 -4.27 13.82
N MET A 76 11.17 -3.22 13.16
CA MET A 76 11.06 -1.83 13.63
C MET A 76 9.60 -1.41 13.74
N ILE A 77 8.75 -1.66 12.75
CA ILE A 77 7.31 -1.38 12.79
C ILE A 77 6.66 -2.18 13.91
N ARG A 78 6.98 -3.48 14.06
CA ARG A 78 6.49 -4.30 15.18
C ARG A 78 6.92 -3.74 16.53
N ALA A 79 8.19 -3.36 16.68
CA ALA A 79 8.73 -2.78 17.90
C ALA A 79 8.08 -1.42 18.19
N HIS A 80 7.89 -0.57 17.19
CA HIS A 80 7.20 0.71 17.34
C HIS A 80 5.73 0.50 17.69
N ALA A 81 5.02 -0.43 17.04
CA ALA A 81 3.63 -0.76 17.36
C ALA A 81 3.51 -1.30 18.78
N GLN A 82 4.41 -2.20 19.21
CA GLN A 82 4.44 -2.73 20.57
C GLN A 82 4.83 -1.67 21.60
N VAL A 83 5.80 -0.80 21.32
CA VAL A 83 6.22 0.30 22.19
C VAL A 83 5.13 1.37 22.29
N ILE A 84 4.46 1.71 21.19
CA ILE A 84 3.33 2.63 21.19
C ILE A 84 2.16 2.02 21.96
N ARG A 85 1.84 0.73 21.73
CA ARG A 85 0.79 0.02 22.47
C ARG A 85 1.14 -0.09 23.95
N ALA A 86 2.39 -0.36 24.30
CA ALA A 86 2.88 -0.39 25.66
C ALA A 86 2.87 1.01 26.30
N ALA A 87 3.33 2.05 25.61
CA ALA A 87 3.35 3.42 26.09
C ALA A 87 1.93 3.99 26.26
N LEU A 88 0.99 3.67 25.36
CA LEU A 88 -0.43 3.96 25.53
C LEU A 88 -0.99 3.22 26.73
N ARG A 89 -0.77 1.91 26.86
CA ARG A 89 -1.17 1.13 28.03
C ARG A 89 -0.56 1.68 29.32
N PHE A 90 0.69 2.14 29.29
CA PHE A 90 1.39 2.68 30.46
C PHE A 90 0.91 4.09 30.82
N LYS A 91 0.63 4.94 29.82
CA LYS A 91 0.03 6.26 30.02
C LYS A 91 -1.40 6.15 30.56
N LEU A 92 -2.16 5.17 30.07
CA LEU A 92 -3.51 4.86 30.55
C LEU A 92 -3.46 4.20 31.94
N ALA A 93 -2.52 3.30 32.22
CA ALA A 93 -2.31 2.73 33.55
C ALA A 93 -1.87 3.81 34.57
N GLY A 94 -1.02 4.75 34.16
CA GLY A 94 -0.65 5.92 34.95
C GLY A 94 -1.81 6.93 35.15
N GLN A 95 -2.85 6.88 34.31
CA GLN A 95 -4.12 7.58 34.53
C GLN A 95 -5.09 6.75 35.39
N GLN A 96 -5.01 5.40 35.34
CA GLN A 96 -5.81 4.47 36.14
C GLN A 96 -5.42 4.43 37.63
N ASP A 97 -4.17 4.70 38.01
CA ASP A 97 -3.80 4.85 39.43
C ASP A 97 -4.46 6.08 40.10
N LYS A 98 -5.07 6.99 39.31
CA LYS A 98 -5.97 8.04 39.81
C LYS A 98 -7.46 7.73 39.66
N VAL A 99 -7.84 6.67 38.95
CA VAL A 99 -9.23 6.29 38.63
C VAL A 99 -9.38 4.78 38.86
N LEU A 100 -9.40 4.38 40.14
CA LEU A 100 -9.67 3.01 40.54
C LEU A 100 -11.16 2.70 40.32
N GLY A 101 -11.46 2.18 39.14
CA GLY A 101 -12.79 1.80 38.68
C GLY A 101 -12.90 2.11 37.20
N SER A 102 -12.98 1.10 36.34
CA SER A 102 -13.35 1.34 34.94
C SER A 102 -14.80 1.83 34.93
N GLU A 103 -15.02 3.14 35.10
CA GLU A 103 -16.29 3.76 34.77
C GLU A 103 -16.50 3.51 33.29
N VAL A 104 -17.36 2.55 32.98
CA VAL A 104 -17.95 2.44 31.64
C VAL A 104 -18.69 3.76 31.44
N ILE A 105 -18.14 4.63 30.60
CA ILE A 105 -18.74 5.95 30.35
C ILE A 105 -20.13 5.66 29.77
N PRO A 106 -21.22 6.02 30.46
CA PRO A 106 -22.55 5.78 29.94
C PRO A 106 -22.71 6.53 28.61
N PRO A 107 -23.54 6.03 27.68
CA PRO A 107 -23.77 6.71 26.41
C PRO A 107 -24.25 8.13 26.71
N SER A 108 -23.45 9.12 26.33
CA SER A 108 -23.76 10.52 26.57
C SER A 108 -24.46 11.06 25.32
N PRO A 109 -25.65 11.68 25.42
CA PRO A 109 -26.37 12.27 24.29
C PRO A 109 -25.72 13.59 23.83
N SER A 110 -24.40 13.66 23.75
CA SER A 110 -23.67 14.83 23.28
C SER A 110 -23.61 14.81 21.75
N GLY A 111 -24.59 15.45 21.11
CA GLY A 111 -24.64 15.63 19.66
C GLY A 111 -25.89 15.04 18.98
N PRO A 112 -25.92 15.01 17.63
CA PRO A 112 -27.06 14.45 16.88
C PRO A 112 -27.20 12.93 16.99
N TYR A 113 -26.18 12.24 17.53
CA TYR A 113 -26.13 10.79 17.73
C TYR A 113 -26.01 10.46 19.21
N GLY A 114 -26.43 9.25 19.61
CA GLY A 114 -26.45 8.81 21.01
C GLY A 114 -25.09 8.37 21.58
N VAL A 115 -23.99 8.57 20.84
CA VAL A 115 -22.65 8.09 21.17
C VAL A 115 -21.57 9.04 20.62
N SER A 116 -20.50 9.26 21.38
CA SER A 116 -19.37 10.08 20.94
C SER A 116 -18.33 9.27 20.12
N PRO A 117 -17.55 9.93 19.26
CA PRO A 117 -16.45 9.27 18.54
C PRO A 117 -15.41 8.67 19.49
N GLU A 118 -15.07 9.31 20.61
CA GLU A 118 -14.11 8.75 21.57
C GLU A 118 -14.64 7.50 22.28
N GLN A 119 -15.96 7.44 22.56
CA GLN A 119 -16.59 6.25 23.14
C GLN A 119 -16.53 5.05 22.19
N LEU A 120 -16.82 5.26 20.90
CA LEU A 120 -16.71 4.19 19.90
C LEU A 120 -15.25 3.76 19.67
N ALA A 121 -14.33 4.74 19.59
CA ALA A 121 -12.91 4.47 19.37
C ALA A 121 -12.28 3.70 20.56
N SER A 122 -12.58 4.09 21.80
CA SER A 122 -12.10 3.38 23.00
C SER A 122 -12.69 1.98 23.11
N MET A 123 -13.98 1.82 22.84
CA MET A 123 -14.64 0.50 22.84
C MET A 123 -13.98 -0.46 21.84
N ASN A 124 -13.74 -0.02 20.59
CA ASN A 124 -13.10 -0.85 19.58
C ASN A 124 -11.62 -1.14 19.90
N ARG A 125 -10.86 -0.12 20.31
CA ARG A 125 -9.43 -0.25 20.63
C ARG A 125 -9.17 -1.22 21.78
N ASP A 126 -9.90 -1.06 22.88
CA ASP A 126 -9.71 -1.89 24.07
C ASP A 126 -10.44 -3.23 23.99
N HIS A 127 -11.17 -3.48 22.89
CA HIS A 127 -12.06 -4.63 22.74
C HIS A 127 -12.99 -4.77 23.96
N ASN A 128 -13.54 -3.64 24.41
CA ASN A 128 -14.24 -3.56 25.68
C ASN A 128 -15.65 -4.15 25.56
N ILE A 129 -15.76 -5.44 25.90
CA ILE A 129 -17.03 -6.20 25.85
C ILE A 129 -18.06 -5.59 26.82
N ALA A 130 -17.64 -5.08 27.98
CA ALA A 130 -18.56 -4.49 28.96
C ALA A 130 -19.22 -3.21 28.42
N ALA A 131 -18.46 -2.35 27.74
CA ALA A 131 -19.03 -1.17 27.06
C ALA A 131 -19.96 -1.57 25.91
N TYR A 132 -19.56 -2.58 25.13
CA TYR A 132 -20.40 -3.13 24.05
C TYR A 132 -21.74 -3.66 24.57
N GLU A 133 -21.75 -4.40 25.68
CA GLU A 133 -22.97 -4.88 26.31
C GLU A 133 -23.82 -3.74 26.90
N LEU A 134 -23.19 -2.75 27.54
CA LEU A 134 -23.89 -1.58 28.09
C LEU A 134 -24.61 -0.78 27.00
N TYR A 135 -24.01 -0.66 25.81
CA TYR A 135 -24.62 0.02 24.67
C TYR A 135 -25.69 -0.80 23.96
N GLY A 136 -26.07 -1.98 24.48
CA GLY A 136 -27.10 -2.85 23.89
C GLY A 136 -26.59 -3.69 22.72
N GLY A 137 -25.27 -3.97 22.69
CA GLY A 137 -24.61 -4.72 21.63
C GLY A 137 -24.67 -4.03 20.27
N VAL A 138 -24.55 -4.81 19.19
CA VAL A 138 -24.60 -4.26 17.82
C VAL A 138 -25.91 -3.51 17.57
N LYS A 139 -27.04 -4.06 18.04
CA LYS A 139 -28.39 -3.49 17.82
C LYS A 139 -28.54 -2.12 18.46
N GLY A 140 -28.09 -1.97 19.71
CA GLY A 140 -28.15 -0.68 20.41
C GLY A 140 -27.23 0.36 19.78
N ILE A 141 -26.01 -0.03 19.37
CA ILE A 141 -25.08 0.87 18.66
C ILE A 141 -25.66 1.31 17.31
N SER A 142 -26.27 0.40 16.54
CA SER A 142 -26.93 0.73 15.27
C SER A 142 -28.07 1.73 15.46
N ALA A 143 -28.87 1.57 16.52
CA ALA A 143 -29.94 2.51 16.87
C ALA A 143 -29.39 3.89 17.26
N MET A 144 -28.28 3.95 18.04
CA MET A 144 -27.60 5.20 18.39
C MET A 144 -27.02 5.92 17.17
N LEU A 145 -26.52 5.15 16.19
CA LEU A 145 -25.99 5.65 14.93
C LEU A 145 -27.07 5.90 13.86
N ARG A 146 -28.35 5.61 14.15
CA ARG A 146 -29.48 5.71 13.21
C ARG A 146 -29.21 5.00 11.87
N THR A 147 -28.65 3.80 11.96
CA THR A 147 -28.36 2.94 10.82
C THR A 147 -29.21 1.69 10.93
N ASP A 148 -29.70 1.19 9.80
CA ASP A 148 -30.33 -0.11 9.70
C ASP A 148 -29.38 -1.15 9.10
N PHE A 149 -29.47 -2.42 9.51
CA PHE A 149 -28.52 -3.45 9.07
C PHE A 149 -28.73 -3.92 7.63
N GLU A 150 -29.97 -3.86 7.14
CA GLU A 150 -30.33 -4.37 5.81
C GLU A 150 -30.31 -3.25 4.76
N THR A 151 -30.81 -2.08 5.16
CA THR A 151 -30.91 -0.89 4.31
C THR A 151 -29.72 0.05 4.45
N GLY A 152 -28.91 -0.08 5.50
CA GLY A 152 -27.76 0.79 5.73
C GLY A 152 -28.20 2.21 6.09
N ILE A 153 -27.44 3.20 5.60
CA ILE A 153 -27.78 4.61 5.77
C ILE A 153 -28.66 5.05 4.60
N SER A 154 -29.84 5.60 4.88
CA SER A 154 -30.73 6.22 3.89
C SER A 154 -30.18 7.60 3.50
N GLY A 155 -29.52 7.68 2.34
CA GLY A 155 -28.67 8.82 1.98
C GLY A 155 -29.39 10.06 1.45
N ASP A 156 -29.21 11.18 2.15
CA ASP A 156 -29.08 12.53 1.59
C ASP A 156 -27.62 12.95 1.77
N ASP A 157 -27.01 13.65 0.80
CA ASP A 157 -25.61 14.12 0.87
C ASP A 157 -25.29 14.90 2.16
N HIS A 158 -26.30 15.60 2.70
CA HIS A 158 -26.21 16.35 3.95
C HIS A 158 -25.99 15.46 5.18
N GLN A 159 -26.55 14.25 5.21
CA GLN A 159 -26.34 13.32 6.34
C GLN A 159 -24.93 12.75 6.34
N PHE A 160 -24.35 12.48 5.17
CA PHE A 160 -22.97 12.02 5.07
C PHE A 160 -21.99 13.11 5.51
N ALA A 161 -22.21 14.36 5.09
CA ALA A 161 -21.42 15.51 5.54
C ALA A 161 -21.51 15.70 7.07
N GLN A 162 -22.72 15.63 7.64
CA GLN A 162 -22.91 15.73 9.09
C GLN A 162 -22.17 14.63 9.87
N ARG A 163 -22.16 13.38 9.37
CA ARG A 163 -21.38 12.30 9.97
C ARG A 163 -19.88 12.56 9.89
N GLY A 164 -19.41 13.10 8.77
CA GLY A 164 -18.03 13.53 8.59
C GLY A 164 -17.61 14.60 9.59
N ASP A 165 -18.48 15.57 9.88
CA ASP A 165 -18.21 16.63 10.86
C ASP A 165 -18.16 16.11 12.30
N VAL A 166 -19.00 15.12 12.65
CA VAL A 166 -19.09 14.56 14.01
C VAL A 166 -18.02 13.49 14.27
N PHE A 167 -17.84 12.54 13.36
CA PHE A 167 -16.98 11.38 13.56
C PHE A 167 -15.62 11.46 12.84
N GLY A 168 -15.45 12.46 11.97
CA GLY A 168 -14.28 12.61 11.10
C GLY A 168 -14.44 11.90 9.76
N SER A 169 -13.45 12.10 8.88
CA SER A 169 -13.34 11.42 7.59
C SER A 169 -12.46 10.18 7.68
N ASN A 170 -12.63 9.22 6.76
CA ASN A 170 -11.77 8.05 6.68
C ASN A 170 -10.42 8.36 6.03
N THR A 171 -9.73 9.36 6.56
CA THR A 171 -8.41 9.81 6.13
C THR A 171 -7.48 9.93 7.33
N TYR A 172 -6.17 9.83 7.09
CA TYR A 172 -5.13 10.06 8.09
C TYR A 172 -4.25 11.23 7.64
N PRO A 173 -3.75 12.05 8.57
CA PRO A 173 -2.98 13.24 8.24
C PRO A 173 -1.72 12.83 7.50
N LEU A 174 -1.63 13.27 6.25
CA LEU A 174 -0.43 13.10 5.45
C LEU A 174 0.59 14.15 5.84
N LYS A 175 1.87 13.80 5.73
CA LYS A 175 2.92 14.82 5.73
C LYS A 175 2.61 15.79 4.61
N LYS A 176 2.42 17.08 4.97
CA LYS A 176 2.18 18.14 3.98
C LYS A 176 3.29 18.06 2.93
N GLY A 177 2.90 18.20 1.65
CA GLY A 177 3.87 18.25 0.56
C GLY A 177 4.94 19.31 0.84
N ARG A 178 6.17 19.04 0.40
CA ARG A 178 7.27 20.01 0.51
C ARG A 178 6.88 21.29 -0.23
N THR A 179 7.11 22.44 0.39
CA THR A 179 6.85 23.75 -0.22
C THR A 179 7.97 24.11 -1.19
N TYR A 180 7.70 25.00 -2.14
CA TYR A 180 8.71 25.51 -3.06
C TYR A 180 9.95 26.07 -2.34
N TRP A 181 9.76 26.79 -1.23
CA TRP A 181 10.87 27.35 -0.43
C TRP A 181 11.77 26.29 0.18
N MET A 182 11.22 25.13 0.53
CA MET A 182 12.00 24.01 1.02
C MET A 182 12.90 23.46 -0.09
N PHE A 183 12.39 23.31 -1.32
CA PHE A 183 13.20 22.93 -2.48
C PHE A 183 14.28 23.97 -2.82
N LEU A 184 13.96 25.26 -2.66
CA LEU A 184 14.94 26.34 -2.85
C LEU A 184 16.07 26.25 -1.82
N CYS A 185 15.74 25.96 -0.55
CA CYS A 185 16.72 25.77 0.52
C CYS A 185 17.55 24.50 0.31
N ASP A 186 16.91 23.40 -0.10
CA ASP A 186 17.58 22.13 -0.42
C ASP A 186 18.59 22.34 -1.57
N ALA A 187 18.20 23.06 -2.64
CA ALA A 187 19.10 23.40 -3.75
C ALA A 187 20.29 24.29 -3.32
N TRP A 188 20.09 25.18 -2.33
CA TRP A 188 21.17 25.99 -1.75
C TRP A 188 22.15 25.18 -0.89
N GLN A 189 21.74 24.02 -0.37
CA GLN A 189 22.58 23.16 0.46
C GLN A 189 23.43 22.18 -0.36
N ASP A 190 23.30 22.19 -1.69
CA ASP A 190 24.12 21.32 -2.54
C ASP A 190 25.60 21.73 -2.46
N THR A 191 26.45 20.75 -2.15
CA THR A 191 27.89 20.94 -1.92
C THR A 191 28.61 21.56 -3.11
N THR A 192 28.20 21.24 -4.34
CA THR A 192 28.78 21.78 -5.58
C THR A 192 28.39 23.24 -5.80
N LEU A 193 27.11 23.58 -5.58
CA LEU A 193 26.62 24.96 -5.64
C LEU A 193 27.22 25.81 -4.51
N ILE A 194 27.44 25.24 -3.32
CA ILE A 194 28.16 25.93 -2.23
C ILE A 194 29.58 26.27 -2.67
N ILE A 195 30.33 25.34 -3.29
CA ILE A 195 31.68 25.61 -3.79
C ILE A 195 31.66 26.75 -4.83
N LEU A 196 30.67 26.77 -5.72
CA LEU A 196 30.47 27.84 -6.70
C LEU A 196 30.13 29.18 -6.06
N ILE A 197 29.27 29.21 -5.03
CA ILE A 197 28.94 30.42 -4.29
C ILE A 197 30.19 30.98 -3.61
N VAL A 198 31.01 30.12 -2.99
CA VAL A 198 32.28 30.53 -2.37
C VAL A 198 33.24 31.09 -3.42
N ALA A 199 33.35 30.45 -4.59
CA ALA A 199 34.17 30.94 -5.70
C ALA A 199 33.66 32.29 -6.25
N ALA A 200 32.34 32.47 -6.35
CA ALA A 200 31.71 33.70 -6.80
C ALA A 200 31.97 34.86 -5.83
N ILE A 201 31.84 34.61 -4.52
CA ILE A 201 32.15 35.60 -3.47
C ILE A 201 33.63 35.95 -3.49
N ALA A 202 34.52 34.96 -3.64
CA ALA A 202 35.96 35.19 -3.74
C ALA A 202 36.32 36.03 -4.98
N SER A 203 35.81 35.67 -6.17
CA SER A 203 36.00 36.43 -7.41
C SER A 203 35.46 37.85 -7.30
N LEU A 204 34.25 38.04 -6.74
CA LEU A 204 33.65 39.36 -6.55
C LEU A 204 34.47 40.25 -5.60
N GLY A 205 34.92 39.69 -4.46
CA GLY A 205 35.70 40.43 -3.47
C GLY A 205 37.07 40.87 -3.99
N LEU A 206 37.66 40.13 -4.93
CA LEU A 206 38.95 40.45 -5.52
C LEU A 206 38.81 41.39 -6.69
N GLY A 207 37.87 41.15 -7.60
CA GLY A 207 37.64 42.04 -8.74
C GLY A 207 37.37 43.47 -8.27
N ILE A 208 36.53 43.64 -7.24
CA ILE A 208 36.29 44.96 -6.63
C ILE A 208 37.58 45.59 -6.06
N LYS A 209 38.51 44.76 -5.56
CA LYS A 209 39.77 45.21 -4.96
C LYS A 209 40.86 45.52 -5.99
N THR A 210 40.90 44.83 -7.13
CA THR A 210 41.93 44.97 -8.17
C THR A 210 41.53 45.97 -9.25
N GLU A 211 40.28 45.91 -9.73
CA GLU A 211 39.77 46.68 -10.86
C GLU A 211 38.81 47.81 -10.43
N GLY A 212 38.53 47.91 -9.13
CA GLY A 212 37.62 48.91 -8.57
C GLY A 212 36.14 48.53 -8.70
N LEU A 213 35.26 49.39 -8.18
CA LEU A 213 33.82 49.12 -8.10
C LEU A 213 33.10 49.18 -9.45
N GLU A 214 33.64 49.87 -10.45
CA GLU A 214 32.95 50.08 -11.74
C GLU A 214 33.10 48.89 -12.70
N GLU A 215 34.28 48.26 -12.76
CA GLU A 215 34.56 47.14 -13.68
C GLU A 215 34.76 45.80 -12.95
N GLY A 216 35.30 45.80 -11.74
CA GLY A 216 35.65 44.57 -11.01
C GLY A 216 34.48 43.73 -10.49
N TRP A 217 33.24 44.21 -10.62
CA TRP A 217 32.06 43.45 -10.20
C TRP A 217 31.55 42.49 -11.28
N TYR A 218 31.97 42.66 -12.55
CA TYR A 218 31.40 41.90 -13.68
C TYR A 218 31.68 40.39 -13.58
N ASP A 219 32.91 39.98 -13.23
CA ASP A 219 33.30 38.57 -13.21
C ASP A 219 32.57 37.79 -12.09
N GLY A 220 32.70 38.25 -10.84
CA GLY A 220 31.99 37.64 -9.71
C GLY A 220 30.46 37.80 -9.78
N GLY A 221 29.98 38.92 -10.32
CA GLY A 221 28.56 39.18 -10.53
C GLY A 221 27.93 38.25 -11.57
N SER A 222 28.63 37.96 -12.66
CA SER A 222 28.16 37.02 -13.69
C SER A 222 28.05 35.60 -13.15
N ILE A 223 29.05 35.15 -12.38
CA ILE A 223 29.01 33.83 -11.74
C ILE A 223 27.86 33.75 -10.73
N THR A 224 27.70 34.79 -9.90
CA THR A 224 26.60 34.86 -8.92
C THR A 224 25.23 34.79 -9.59
N PHE A 225 25.05 35.54 -10.69
CA PHE A 225 23.80 35.52 -11.45
C PHE A 225 23.53 34.14 -12.09
N ALA A 226 24.56 33.51 -12.66
CA ALA A 226 24.44 32.17 -13.24
C ALA A 226 24.06 31.12 -12.19
N VAL A 227 24.70 31.13 -11.03
CA VAL A 227 24.41 30.22 -9.92
C VAL A 227 22.98 30.41 -9.40
N LEU A 228 22.55 31.66 -9.23
CA LEU A 228 21.18 31.98 -8.82
C LEU A 228 20.14 31.49 -9.83
N LEU A 229 20.41 31.64 -11.13
CA LEU A 229 19.54 31.12 -12.20
C LEU A 229 19.44 29.60 -12.11
N VAL A 230 20.58 28.90 -11.96
CA VAL A 230 20.62 27.44 -11.80
C VAL A 230 19.78 27.00 -10.60
N ILE A 231 19.97 27.61 -9.42
CA ILE A 231 19.20 27.27 -8.21
C ILE A 231 17.69 27.43 -8.43
N ILE A 232 17.26 28.54 -9.04
CA ILE A 232 15.83 28.78 -9.32
C ILE A 232 15.27 27.73 -10.29
N VAL A 233 16.01 27.42 -11.35
CA VAL A 233 15.59 26.42 -12.35
C VAL A 233 15.51 25.03 -11.72
N THR A 234 16.52 24.63 -10.94
CA THR A 234 16.55 23.36 -10.22
C THR A 234 15.39 23.26 -9.23
N ALA A 235 15.22 24.25 -8.34
CA ALA A 235 14.12 24.25 -7.36
C ALA A 235 12.73 24.22 -8.03
N THR A 236 12.55 24.92 -9.15
CA THR A 236 11.29 24.92 -9.91
C THR A 236 11.03 23.58 -10.57
N SER A 237 12.07 22.95 -11.14
CA SER A 237 11.99 21.62 -11.72
C SER A 237 11.59 20.58 -10.67
N ASP A 238 12.29 20.57 -9.54
CA ASP A 238 12.09 19.61 -8.44
C ASP A 238 10.71 19.77 -7.80
N TYR A 239 10.27 21.01 -7.62
CA TYR A 239 8.93 21.29 -7.12
C TYR A 239 7.83 20.78 -8.06
N ARG A 240 7.96 21.06 -9.38
CA ARG A 240 7.01 20.54 -10.38
C ARG A 240 6.99 19.02 -10.41
N GLN A 241 8.14 18.38 -10.24
CA GLN A 241 8.27 16.92 -10.17
C GLN A 241 7.58 16.34 -8.93
N SER A 242 7.80 16.93 -7.76
CA SER A 242 7.14 16.53 -6.52
C SER A 242 5.62 16.64 -6.62
N LEU A 243 5.11 17.71 -7.25
CA LEU A 243 3.67 17.89 -7.45
C LEU A 243 3.07 16.79 -8.33
N GLN A 244 3.74 16.45 -9.43
CA GLN A 244 3.30 15.35 -10.30
C GLN A 244 3.29 14.03 -9.54
N PHE A 245 4.30 13.76 -8.70
CA PHE A 245 4.34 12.54 -7.89
C PHE A 245 3.21 12.49 -6.85
N GLN A 246 2.90 13.62 -6.20
CA GLN A 246 1.80 13.71 -5.23
C GLN A 246 0.45 13.40 -5.88
N ASN A 247 0.13 14.02 -7.02
CA ASN A 247 -1.13 13.77 -7.72
C ASN A 247 -1.29 12.30 -8.13
N LEU A 248 -0.22 11.67 -8.64
CA LEU A 248 -0.24 10.24 -8.99
C LEU A 248 -0.44 9.36 -7.74
N ASN A 249 0.13 9.75 -6.59
CA ASN A 249 -0.07 9.02 -5.34
C ASN A 249 -1.47 9.20 -4.74
N GLU A 250 -2.12 10.34 -4.93
CA GLU A 250 -3.50 10.56 -4.51
C GLU A 250 -4.47 9.63 -5.26
N GLU A 251 -4.35 9.56 -6.60
CA GLU A 251 -5.16 8.64 -7.41
C GLU A 251 -4.94 7.17 -7.03
N LYS A 252 -3.69 6.77 -6.74
CA LYS A 252 -3.37 5.38 -6.34
C LYS A 252 -4.09 4.92 -5.07
N ARG A 253 -4.41 5.85 -4.18
CA ARG A 253 -4.93 5.53 -2.84
C ARG A 253 -6.45 5.56 -2.78
N ASN A 254 -7.12 6.02 -3.83
CA ASN A 254 -8.57 5.90 -3.98
C ASN A 254 -8.94 4.46 -4.36
N ILE A 255 -9.20 3.64 -3.36
CA ILE A 255 -9.68 2.26 -3.51
C ILE A 255 -11.20 2.27 -3.45
N GLN A 256 -11.85 1.50 -4.32
CA GLN A 256 -13.31 1.37 -4.35
C GLN A 256 -13.76 0.21 -3.44
N VAL A 257 -14.66 0.48 -2.50
CA VAL A 257 -15.22 -0.45 -1.52
C VAL A 257 -16.73 -0.58 -1.73
N GLU A 258 -17.27 -1.79 -1.62
CA GLU A 258 -18.72 -2.05 -1.71
C GLU A 258 -19.38 -1.75 -0.35
N VAL A 259 -20.39 -0.90 -0.33
CA VAL A 259 -21.16 -0.51 0.87
C VAL A 259 -22.66 -0.64 0.62
N ILE A 260 -23.45 -0.83 1.67
CA ILE A 260 -24.91 -0.88 1.62
C ILE A 260 -25.46 0.46 2.12
N ARG A 261 -26.13 1.20 1.24
CA ARG A 261 -26.79 2.48 1.51
C ARG A 261 -28.17 2.52 0.84
N GLY A 262 -29.20 2.94 1.57
CA GLY A 262 -30.60 2.95 1.10
C GLY A 262 -31.13 1.60 0.58
N GLY A 263 -30.60 0.47 1.08
CA GLY A 263 -30.94 -0.89 0.60
C GLY A 263 -30.25 -1.30 -0.69
N ARG A 264 -29.40 -0.45 -1.26
CA ARG A 264 -28.62 -0.73 -2.47
C ARG A 264 -27.16 -0.95 -2.12
N ARG A 265 -26.53 -1.92 -2.80
CA ARG A 265 -25.08 -2.09 -2.78
C ARG A 265 -24.43 -1.17 -3.80
N GLU A 266 -23.65 -0.22 -3.34
CA GLU A 266 -22.93 0.75 -4.19
C GLU A 266 -21.42 0.68 -3.93
N LYS A 267 -20.62 1.08 -4.93
CA LYS A 267 -19.18 1.19 -4.78
C LYS A 267 -18.82 2.64 -4.48
N VAL A 268 -18.16 2.86 -3.35
CA VAL A 268 -17.72 4.18 -2.89
C VAL A 268 -16.20 4.18 -2.72
N SER A 269 -15.60 5.36 -2.78
CA SER A 269 -14.20 5.53 -2.40
C SER A 269 -14.00 5.16 -0.93
N ILE A 270 -12.86 4.55 -0.61
CA ILE A 270 -12.46 4.25 0.77
C ILE A 270 -12.44 5.50 1.67
N TYR A 271 -12.23 6.69 1.08
CA TYR A 271 -12.23 7.97 1.79
C TYR A 271 -13.63 8.46 2.18
N ASP A 272 -14.65 8.02 1.45
CA ASP A 272 -16.05 8.44 1.62
C ASP A 272 -16.82 7.50 2.56
N ILE A 273 -16.12 6.54 3.18
CA ILE A 273 -16.67 5.66 4.22
C ILE A 273 -16.87 6.47 5.49
N VAL A 274 -18.07 6.36 6.07
CA VAL A 274 -18.46 7.06 7.29
C VAL A 274 -18.88 6.10 8.40
N VAL A 275 -18.85 6.57 9.64
CA VAL A 275 -19.37 5.81 10.78
C VAL A 275 -20.86 5.53 10.59
N GLY A 276 -21.24 4.27 10.78
CA GLY A 276 -22.57 3.75 10.54
C GLY A 276 -22.79 3.18 9.13
N ASP A 277 -21.79 3.19 8.24
CA ASP A 277 -21.90 2.43 6.99
C ASP A 277 -21.97 0.92 7.28
N VAL A 278 -22.70 0.18 6.44
CA VAL A 278 -22.76 -1.27 6.49
C VAL A 278 -21.97 -1.83 5.31
N ILE A 279 -20.94 -2.62 5.61
CA ILE A 279 -19.97 -3.12 4.63
C ILE A 279 -20.06 -4.64 4.56
N PRO A 280 -20.49 -5.23 3.42
CA PRO A 280 -20.38 -6.66 3.20
C PRO A 280 -18.92 -7.05 2.97
N LEU A 281 -18.42 -7.95 3.80
CA LEU A 281 -17.05 -8.47 3.75
C LEU A 281 -17.03 -9.90 3.18
N LYS A 282 -16.16 -10.12 2.20
CA LYS A 282 -15.95 -11.43 1.56
C LYS A 282 -14.49 -11.86 1.71
N ILE A 283 -14.23 -13.14 1.47
CA ILE A 283 -12.88 -13.72 1.49
C ILE A 283 -11.94 -12.91 0.59
N GLY A 284 -10.80 -12.49 1.15
CA GLY A 284 -9.78 -11.69 0.45
C GLY A 284 -9.94 -10.18 0.58
N ASP A 285 -11.08 -9.68 1.07
CA ASP A 285 -11.28 -8.25 1.30
C ASP A 285 -10.39 -7.75 2.43
N GLN A 286 -9.93 -6.51 2.28
CA GLN A 286 -9.26 -5.78 3.36
C GLN A 286 -10.31 -4.97 4.12
N VAL A 287 -10.29 -5.07 5.44
CA VAL A 287 -11.20 -4.32 6.31
C VAL A 287 -10.87 -2.82 6.21
N PRO A 288 -11.79 -1.96 5.74
CA PRO A 288 -11.46 -0.58 5.36
C PRO A 288 -11.42 0.40 6.54
N ALA A 289 -12.13 0.09 7.62
CA ALA A 289 -12.31 0.94 8.80
C ALA A 289 -12.52 0.05 10.04
N ASP A 290 -12.45 0.60 11.25
CA ASP A 290 -12.74 -0.17 12.45
C ASP A 290 -14.26 -0.34 12.59
N GLY A 291 -14.70 -1.52 13.00
CA GLY A 291 -16.13 -1.82 13.05
C GLY A 291 -16.51 -3.02 13.90
N LEU A 292 -17.79 -3.36 13.85
CA LEU A 292 -18.39 -4.49 14.53
C LEU A 292 -19.03 -5.46 13.53
N VAL A 293 -18.88 -6.76 13.75
CA VAL A 293 -19.58 -7.79 12.99
C VAL A 293 -21.06 -7.73 13.31
N THR A 294 -21.91 -7.53 12.30
CA THR A 294 -23.38 -7.57 12.42
C THR A 294 -23.91 -8.96 12.13
N THR A 295 -23.55 -9.52 10.97
CA THR A 295 -23.83 -10.92 10.61
C THR A 295 -22.53 -11.63 10.29
N SER A 296 -22.39 -12.85 10.75
CA SER A 296 -21.18 -13.65 10.57
C SER A 296 -21.56 -15.05 10.12
N HIS A 297 -20.89 -15.52 9.08
CA HIS A 297 -20.97 -16.90 8.61
C HIS A 297 -19.54 -17.43 8.57
N SER A 298 -19.13 -18.10 9.66
CA SER A 298 -17.77 -18.64 9.82
C SER A 298 -16.65 -17.63 9.50
N LEU A 299 -16.88 -16.35 9.80
CA LEU A 299 -15.97 -15.27 9.43
C LEU A 299 -14.64 -15.43 10.17
N ALA A 300 -13.55 -15.51 9.42
CA ALA A 300 -12.21 -15.68 9.93
C ALA A 300 -11.31 -14.55 9.38
N ILE A 301 -10.58 -13.88 10.27
CA ILE A 301 -9.78 -12.72 9.92
C ILE A 301 -8.32 -12.97 10.26
N ASP A 302 -7.46 -12.62 9.31
CA ASP A 302 -6.02 -12.56 9.49
C ASP A 302 -5.64 -11.18 10.04
N GLU A 303 -5.26 -11.16 11.31
CA GLU A 303 -4.82 -9.96 12.02
C GLU A 303 -3.31 -9.70 11.90
N SER A 304 -2.58 -10.49 11.10
CA SER A 304 -1.12 -10.38 10.97
C SER A 304 -0.62 -9.00 10.51
N SER A 305 -1.42 -8.27 9.72
CA SER A 305 -1.11 -6.89 9.34
C SER A 305 -1.00 -5.94 10.54
N MET A 306 -1.75 -6.21 11.61
CA MET A 306 -1.87 -5.36 12.79
C MET A 306 -1.07 -5.87 13.98
N THR A 307 -1.19 -7.16 14.29
CA THR A 307 -0.52 -7.77 15.45
C THR A 307 0.88 -8.26 15.12
N GLY A 308 1.17 -8.50 13.83
CA GLY A 308 2.40 -9.16 13.39
C GLY A 308 2.43 -10.66 13.67
N GLU A 309 1.38 -11.23 14.27
CA GLU A 309 1.21 -12.66 14.51
C GLU A 309 0.31 -13.25 13.43
N SER A 310 0.77 -14.31 12.74
CA SER A 310 -0.01 -15.01 11.72
C SER A 310 -1.08 -15.91 12.34
N LYS A 311 -1.94 -15.35 13.18
CA LYS A 311 -3.05 -16.06 13.82
C LYS A 311 -4.36 -15.63 13.15
N ILE A 312 -5.07 -16.61 12.59
CA ILE A 312 -6.42 -16.43 12.09
C ILE A 312 -7.37 -16.46 13.28
N ILE A 313 -8.24 -15.46 13.40
CA ILE A 313 -9.21 -15.34 14.49
C ILE A 313 -10.62 -15.42 13.92
N HIS A 314 -11.42 -16.34 14.46
CA HIS A 314 -12.83 -16.42 14.15
C HIS A 314 -13.59 -15.30 14.87
N LYS A 315 -14.34 -14.53 14.09
CA LYS A 315 -15.16 -13.43 14.58
C LYS A 315 -16.62 -13.86 14.57
N ASP A 316 -17.27 -13.66 15.70
CA ASP A 316 -18.67 -13.99 15.93
C ASP A 316 -19.25 -12.97 16.93
N HIS A 317 -20.50 -13.10 17.33
CA HIS A 317 -21.16 -12.21 18.29
C HIS A 317 -20.42 -12.09 19.63
N LYS A 318 -19.61 -13.09 20.02
CA LYS A 318 -18.78 -13.05 21.23
C LYS A 318 -17.49 -12.23 21.06
N ALA A 319 -17.00 -12.09 19.84
CA ALA A 319 -15.80 -11.34 19.49
C ALA A 319 -16.09 -10.46 18.26
N PRO A 320 -16.95 -9.44 18.39
CA PRO A 320 -17.51 -8.71 17.25
C PRO A 320 -16.53 -7.69 16.66
N PHE A 321 -15.39 -7.41 17.30
CA PHE A 321 -14.51 -6.33 16.91
C PHE A 321 -13.68 -6.64 15.67
N LEU A 322 -13.71 -5.72 14.72
CA LEU A 322 -12.98 -5.76 13.46
C LEU A 322 -12.05 -4.56 13.37
N MET A 323 -10.81 -4.83 12.97
CA MET A 323 -9.74 -3.84 12.89
C MET A 323 -9.43 -3.50 11.43
N SER A 324 -9.31 -2.22 11.12
CA SER A 324 -8.90 -1.70 9.83
C SER A 324 -7.52 -2.25 9.46
N GLY A 325 -7.34 -2.57 8.17
CA GLY A 325 -6.09 -3.10 7.64
C GLY A 325 -5.94 -4.63 7.71
N CYS A 326 -6.74 -5.32 8.53
CA CYS A 326 -6.82 -6.78 8.58
C CYS A 326 -7.47 -7.35 7.30
N LYS A 327 -7.21 -8.63 7.01
CA LYS A 327 -7.73 -9.30 5.80
C LYS A 327 -8.69 -10.42 6.16
N VAL A 328 -9.76 -10.56 5.39
CA VAL A 328 -10.68 -11.69 5.55
C VAL A 328 -10.02 -12.95 5.01
N ALA A 329 -9.73 -13.90 5.88
CA ALA A 329 -9.08 -15.16 5.56
C ALA A 329 -10.08 -16.22 5.07
N ASP A 330 -11.24 -16.31 5.72
CA ASP A 330 -12.31 -17.26 5.35
C ASP A 330 -13.69 -16.75 5.79
N GLY A 331 -14.75 -17.34 5.22
CA GLY A 331 -16.14 -17.01 5.53
C GLY A 331 -16.64 -15.71 4.91
N ALA A 332 -17.82 -15.29 5.34
CA ALA A 332 -18.46 -14.05 4.90
C ALA A 332 -19.19 -13.39 6.07
N GLY A 333 -19.36 -12.08 6.01
CA GLY A 333 -20.11 -11.37 7.02
C GLY A 333 -20.41 -9.93 6.62
N THR A 334 -21.17 -9.25 7.45
CA THR A 334 -21.42 -7.82 7.32
C THR A 334 -20.85 -7.09 8.52
N MET A 335 -20.24 -5.95 8.26
CA MET A 335 -19.63 -5.06 9.25
C MET A 335 -20.46 -3.79 9.37
N LEU A 336 -20.64 -3.30 10.60
CA LEU A 336 -21.06 -1.93 10.89
C LEU A 336 -19.81 -1.10 11.24
N VAL A 337 -19.57 0.00 10.53
CA VAL A 337 -18.43 0.88 10.78
C VAL A 337 -18.65 1.67 12.08
N THR A 338 -17.68 1.60 13.01
CA THR A 338 -17.73 2.31 14.29
C THR A 338 -16.63 3.37 14.42
N GLY A 339 -15.53 3.26 13.68
CA GLY A 339 -14.45 4.24 13.67
C GLY A 339 -13.78 4.38 12.31
N VAL A 340 -13.44 5.62 11.93
CA VAL A 340 -12.81 5.96 10.65
C VAL A 340 -11.56 6.82 10.85
N GLY A 341 -10.63 6.77 9.89
CA GLY A 341 -9.45 7.64 9.86
C GLY A 341 -8.56 7.50 11.11
N ILE A 342 -8.18 8.63 11.72
CA ILE A 342 -7.35 8.68 12.94
C ILE A 342 -7.99 8.03 14.17
N ASN A 343 -9.31 7.81 14.16
CA ASN A 343 -10.00 7.14 15.26
C ASN A 343 -9.84 5.61 15.21
N THR A 344 -9.24 5.08 14.15
CA THR A 344 -8.89 3.65 14.01
C THR A 344 -7.49 3.35 14.54
N GLU A 345 -7.24 2.11 14.95
CA GLU A 345 -5.87 1.69 15.31
C GLU A 345 -4.90 1.78 14.13
N TRP A 346 -5.35 1.39 12.93
CA TRP A 346 -4.55 1.48 11.70
C TRP A 346 -4.20 2.92 11.35
N GLY A 347 -5.14 3.86 11.48
CA GLY A 347 -4.92 5.28 11.21
C GLY A 347 -3.90 5.91 12.15
N LEU A 348 -3.91 5.53 13.43
CA LEU A 348 -2.91 5.95 14.42
C LEU A 348 -1.51 5.41 14.08
N LEU A 349 -1.42 4.11 13.74
CA LEU A 349 -0.16 3.49 13.30
C LEU A 349 0.36 4.17 12.03
N MET A 350 -0.49 4.38 11.02
CA MET A 350 -0.10 4.97 9.76
C MET A 350 0.37 6.42 9.92
N THR A 351 -0.22 7.18 10.86
CA THR A 351 0.25 8.53 11.21
C THR A 351 1.68 8.51 11.77
N SER A 352 2.04 7.49 12.56
CA SER A 352 3.40 7.33 13.09
C SER A 352 4.41 6.75 12.09
N ILE A 353 3.94 5.95 11.11
CA ILE A 353 4.76 5.26 10.09
C ILE A 353 4.91 6.10 8.81
N SER A 354 4.39 7.33 8.76
CA SER A 354 4.34 8.20 7.57
C SER A 354 5.71 8.70 7.03
N GLU A 355 6.80 8.00 7.34
CA GLU A 355 8.04 8.06 6.58
C GLU A 355 7.93 7.14 5.35
N ASP A 356 7.32 7.66 4.27
CA ASP A 356 7.59 7.13 2.93
C ASP A 356 9.05 7.47 2.62
N ASN A 357 9.96 6.61 3.10
CA ASN A 357 11.38 6.67 2.81
C ASN A 357 11.53 6.39 1.33
N GLY A 358 11.51 7.46 0.52
CA GLY A 358 11.53 7.43 -0.94
C GLY A 358 12.56 6.43 -1.44
N GLU A 359 12.09 5.21 -1.74
CA GLU A 359 12.97 4.13 -2.15
C GLU A 359 13.55 4.49 -3.52
N GLU A 360 14.87 4.66 -3.58
CA GLU A 360 15.58 4.91 -4.82
C GLU A 360 15.33 3.77 -5.82
N THR A 361 15.20 4.11 -7.11
CA THR A 361 15.04 3.08 -8.15
C THR A 361 16.37 2.36 -8.42
N PRO A 362 16.36 1.08 -8.86
CA PRO A 362 17.58 0.36 -9.22
C PRO A 362 18.47 1.12 -10.23
N LEU A 363 17.87 1.81 -11.21
CA LEU A 363 18.58 2.68 -12.15
C LEU A 363 19.20 3.87 -11.46
N GLN A 364 18.49 4.52 -10.53
CA GLN A 364 19.01 5.65 -9.76
C GLN A 364 20.22 5.24 -8.93
N VAL A 365 20.19 4.09 -8.27
CA VAL A 365 21.34 3.55 -7.52
C VAL A 365 22.55 3.33 -8.42
N ARG A 366 22.33 2.75 -9.62
CA ARG A 366 23.43 2.51 -10.59
C ARG A 366 23.99 3.81 -11.15
N LEU A 367 23.13 4.77 -11.49
CA LEU A 367 23.56 6.06 -12.01
C LEU A 367 24.28 6.89 -10.95
N ASN A 368 23.87 6.82 -9.69
CA ASN A 368 24.61 7.43 -8.59
C ASN A 368 26.03 6.83 -8.47
N GLY A 369 26.18 5.52 -8.67
CA GLY A 369 27.48 4.87 -8.80
C GLY A 369 28.33 5.41 -9.96
N VAL A 370 27.71 5.72 -11.10
CA VAL A 370 28.41 6.35 -12.24
C VAL A 370 28.77 7.81 -11.95
N THR A 371 27.86 8.60 -11.39
CA THR A 371 28.09 9.99 -10.99
C THR A 371 29.24 10.11 -10.01
N THR A 372 29.28 9.24 -8.99
CA THR A 372 30.38 9.21 -8.01
C THR A 372 31.72 8.84 -8.65
N PHE A 373 31.73 7.89 -9.59
CA PHE A 373 32.94 7.55 -10.34
C PHE A 373 33.44 8.72 -11.21
N ILE A 374 32.55 9.35 -11.99
CA ILE A 374 32.89 10.51 -12.82
C ILE A 374 33.35 11.68 -11.94
N GLY A 375 32.67 11.94 -10.82
CA GLY A 375 33.05 12.97 -9.86
C GLY A 375 34.43 12.74 -9.26
N LEU A 376 34.78 11.49 -8.93
CA LEU A 376 36.11 11.14 -8.45
C LEU A 376 37.19 11.40 -9.51
N VAL A 377 36.96 10.96 -10.75
CA VAL A 377 37.89 11.22 -11.86
C VAL A 377 38.02 12.73 -12.10
N GLY A 378 36.92 13.46 -12.15
CA GLY A 378 36.89 14.91 -12.28
C GLY A 378 37.70 15.63 -11.20
N LEU A 379 37.55 15.22 -9.95
CA LEU A 379 38.30 15.77 -8.82
C LEU A 379 39.80 15.47 -8.92
N THR A 380 40.19 14.26 -9.33
CA THR A 380 41.61 13.92 -9.53
C THR A 380 42.27 14.74 -10.64
N VAL A 381 41.54 14.98 -11.74
CA VAL A 381 42.00 15.81 -12.86
C VAL A 381 42.09 17.28 -12.44
N ALA A 382 41.06 17.82 -11.80
CA ALA A 382 41.05 19.19 -11.30
C ALA A 382 42.21 19.46 -10.33
N PHE A 383 42.45 18.54 -9.38
CA PHE A 383 43.57 18.63 -8.46
C PHE A 383 44.93 18.57 -9.19
N SER A 384 45.08 17.68 -10.17
CA SER A 384 46.31 17.58 -10.96
C SER A 384 46.60 18.87 -11.75
N VAL A 385 45.57 19.43 -12.39
CA VAL A 385 45.66 20.71 -13.11
C VAL A 385 46.00 21.86 -12.17
N LEU A 386 45.37 21.91 -10.99
CA LEU A 386 45.67 22.90 -9.96
C LEU A 386 47.14 22.86 -9.55
N VAL A 387 47.68 21.67 -9.27
CA VAL A 387 49.10 21.49 -8.90
C VAL A 387 50.03 21.91 -10.04
N ILE A 388 49.73 21.52 -11.28
CA ILE A 388 50.55 21.87 -12.46
C ILE A 388 50.54 23.38 -12.71
N LEU A 389 49.38 24.03 -12.63
CA LEU A 389 49.25 25.48 -12.82
C LEU A 389 49.93 26.25 -11.70
N LEU A 390 49.78 25.83 -10.44
CA LEU A 390 50.52 26.43 -9.32
C LEU A 390 52.03 26.26 -9.48
N ALA A 391 52.51 25.06 -9.86
CA ALA A 391 53.92 24.83 -10.10
C ALA A 391 54.45 25.71 -11.24
N ARG A 392 53.74 25.82 -12.36
CA ARG A 392 54.12 26.71 -13.49
C ARG A 392 54.10 28.18 -13.11
N TYR A 393 53.14 28.58 -12.29
CA TYR A 393 53.01 29.93 -11.77
C TYR A 393 54.21 30.29 -10.89
N PHE A 394 54.54 29.46 -9.88
CA PHE A 394 55.69 29.71 -8.99
C PHE A 394 57.06 29.50 -9.65
N THR A 395 57.17 28.63 -10.66
CA THR A 395 58.42 28.41 -11.41
C THR A 395 58.68 29.53 -12.44
N GLY A 396 57.76 30.49 -12.61
CA GLY A 396 57.93 31.63 -13.51
C GLY A 396 57.94 31.25 -15.00
N THR A 397 57.43 30.07 -15.34
CA THR A 397 57.38 29.57 -16.73
C THR A 397 56.10 30.03 -17.45
N SER A 398 55.10 30.50 -16.69
CA SER A 398 53.88 31.11 -17.24
C SER A 398 54.20 32.52 -17.77
N LYS A 399 53.90 32.74 -19.06
CA LYS A 399 54.09 34.03 -19.74
C LYS A 399 52.74 34.62 -20.08
N ASP A 400 52.56 35.91 -19.85
CA ASP A 400 51.39 36.66 -20.32
C ASP A 400 51.37 36.77 -21.85
N PRO A 401 50.22 37.15 -22.45
CA PRO A 401 50.11 37.43 -23.89
C PRO A 401 51.16 38.45 -24.39
N ASP A 402 51.65 39.32 -23.50
CA ASP A 402 52.69 40.32 -23.76
C ASP A 402 54.14 39.77 -23.61
N GLY A 403 54.31 38.48 -23.31
CA GLY A 403 55.60 37.79 -23.25
C GLY A 403 56.39 37.95 -21.93
N THR A 404 55.82 38.65 -20.95
CA THR A 404 56.38 38.83 -19.60
C THR A 404 56.11 37.64 -18.69
N VAL A 405 57.04 37.32 -17.78
CA VAL A 405 56.86 36.22 -16.81
C VAL A 405 55.94 36.68 -15.67
N GLN A 406 54.87 35.92 -15.41
CA GLN A 406 53.81 36.29 -14.44
C GLN A 406 54.30 36.33 -12.99
N PHE A 407 55.40 35.65 -12.67
CA PHE A 407 55.96 35.61 -11.31
C PHE A 407 57.48 35.76 -11.34
N VAL A 408 57.99 36.78 -10.63
CA VAL A 408 59.43 37.00 -10.40
C VAL A 408 59.67 37.09 -8.91
N ARG A 409 60.42 36.11 -8.36
CA ARG A 409 60.74 36.02 -6.93
C ARG A 409 61.34 37.34 -6.42
N GLY A 410 60.58 38.05 -5.58
CA GLY A 410 61.02 39.28 -4.89
C GLY A 410 60.62 40.62 -5.52
N LYS A 411 59.88 40.67 -6.64
CA LYS A 411 59.42 41.93 -7.27
C LYS A 411 57.90 42.04 -7.46
N THR A 412 57.16 40.93 -7.39
CA THR A 412 55.70 40.94 -7.52
C THR A 412 55.02 41.36 -6.22
N SER A 413 54.04 42.27 -6.34
CA SER A 413 53.20 42.67 -5.20
C SER A 413 52.34 41.50 -4.73
N LEU A 414 52.13 41.40 -3.40
CA LEU A 414 51.28 40.37 -2.78
C LEU A 414 49.86 40.35 -3.38
N GLY A 415 49.34 41.49 -3.83
CA GLY A 415 48.03 41.59 -4.48
C GLY A 415 47.94 40.81 -5.79
N HIS A 416 48.87 41.04 -6.72
CA HIS A 416 48.91 40.33 -8.01
C HIS A 416 49.21 38.83 -7.87
N THR A 417 49.90 38.45 -6.79
CA THR A 417 50.17 37.03 -6.49
C THR A 417 48.90 36.30 -6.05
N ILE A 418 48.07 36.95 -5.23
CA ILE A 418 46.80 36.40 -4.77
C ILE A 418 45.79 36.30 -5.91
N ASP A 419 45.77 37.29 -6.80
CA ASP A 419 44.88 37.34 -7.98
C ASP A 419 45.13 36.18 -8.95
N GLY A 420 46.40 35.95 -9.32
CA GLY A 420 46.77 34.82 -10.18
C GLY A 420 46.47 33.45 -9.57
N VAL A 421 46.68 33.29 -8.25
CA VAL A 421 46.34 32.05 -7.54
C VAL A 421 44.83 31.81 -7.55
N ILE A 422 44.02 32.86 -7.44
CA ILE A 422 42.56 32.71 -7.40
C ILE A 422 42.00 32.42 -8.79
N HIS A 423 42.53 33.02 -9.86
CA HIS A 423 42.22 32.58 -11.22
C HIS A 423 42.52 31.09 -11.46
N ILE A 424 43.65 30.60 -10.94
CA ILE A 424 44.02 29.18 -11.03
C ILE A 424 43.05 28.30 -10.22
N ILE A 425 42.65 28.74 -9.02
CA ILE A 425 41.66 28.02 -8.19
C ILE A 425 40.28 28.02 -8.87
N THR A 426 39.83 29.14 -9.42
CA THR A 426 38.58 29.24 -10.17
C THR A 426 38.58 28.30 -11.38
N ALA A 427 39.70 28.19 -12.11
CA ALA A 427 39.84 27.22 -13.20
C ALA A 427 39.76 25.75 -12.73
N ALA A 428 40.27 25.43 -11.54
CA ALA A 428 40.13 24.09 -10.97
C ALA A 428 38.67 23.81 -10.54
N VAL A 429 38.00 24.79 -9.95
CA VAL A 429 36.58 24.70 -9.53
C VAL A 429 35.66 24.53 -10.74
N THR A 430 35.88 25.25 -11.84
CA THR A 430 35.08 25.10 -13.06
C THR A 430 35.20 23.70 -13.67
N ILE A 431 36.38 23.07 -13.61
CA ILE A 431 36.56 21.66 -14.03
C ILE A 431 35.71 20.72 -13.16
N VAL A 432 35.68 20.91 -11.85
CA VAL A 432 34.88 20.08 -10.93
C VAL A 432 33.39 20.21 -11.26
N VAL A 433 32.89 21.43 -11.43
CA VAL A 433 31.48 21.71 -11.74
C VAL A 433 31.05 21.09 -13.07
N VAL A 434 31.88 21.21 -14.11
CA VAL A 434 31.60 20.59 -15.41
C VAL A 434 31.65 19.06 -15.32
N ALA A 435 32.47 18.51 -14.42
CA ALA A 435 32.64 17.07 -14.27
C ALA A 435 31.52 16.38 -13.47
N VAL A 436 30.80 17.07 -12.58
CA VAL A 436 29.73 16.45 -11.77
C VAL A 436 28.39 16.58 -12.49
N PRO A 437 27.80 15.48 -13.01
CA PRO A 437 26.53 15.52 -13.71
C PRO A 437 25.35 15.55 -12.73
N GLU A 438 25.10 16.70 -12.10
CA GLU A 438 23.99 16.92 -11.14
C GLU A 438 22.61 16.65 -11.75
N GLY A 439 22.46 16.88 -13.07
CA GLY A 439 21.21 16.66 -13.78
C GLY A 439 20.86 15.17 -14.01
N LEU A 440 21.78 14.24 -13.77
CA LEU A 440 21.59 12.82 -14.12
C LEU A 440 20.49 12.14 -13.27
N PRO A 441 20.48 12.22 -11.92
CA PRO A 441 19.43 11.61 -11.11
C PRO A 441 18.07 12.29 -11.33
N LEU A 442 18.09 13.60 -11.57
CA LEU A 442 16.89 14.40 -11.84
C LEU A 442 16.23 14.00 -13.17
N ALA A 443 17.02 13.88 -14.23
CA ALA A 443 16.55 13.50 -15.56
C ALA A 443 15.84 12.14 -15.54
N VAL A 444 16.36 11.18 -14.77
CA VAL A 444 15.76 9.85 -14.63
C VAL A 444 14.42 9.91 -13.91
N THR A 445 14.36 10.64 -12.80
CA THR A 445 13.13 10.79 -12.01
C THR A 445 12.04 11.51 -12.83
N LEU A 446 12.42 12.50 -13.65
CA LEU A 446 11.49 13.21 -14.54
C LEU A 446 10.99 12.31 -15.68
N THR A 447 11.90 11.59 -16.32
CA THR A 447 11.54 10.62 -17.37
C THR A 447 10.59 9.55 -16.84
N LEU A 448 10.82 9.08 -15.62
CA LEU A 448 9.98 8.10 -14.95
C LEU A 448 8.60 8.69 -14.58
N ALA A 449 8.55 9.91 -14.05
CA ALA A 449 7.30 10.61 -13.75
C ALA A 449 6.44 10.82 -15.01
N TYR A 450 7.06 11.27 -16.11
CA TYR A 450 6.38 11.39 -17.40
C TYR A 450 5.86 10.05 -17.92
N SER A 451 6.70 9.01 -17.85
CA SER A 451 6.32 7.65 -18.28
C SER A 451 5.15 7.10 -17.45
N MET A 452 5.13 7.34 -16.14
CA MET A 452 4.01 6.99 -15.26
C MET A 452 2.73 7.72 -15.62
N LYS A 453 2.79 9.03 -15.88
CA LYS A 453 1.61 9.78 -16.31
C LYS A 453 1.02 9.19 -17.59
N LYS A 454 1.88 8.82 -18.53
CA LYS A 454 1.46 8.14 -19.77
C LYS A 454 0.86 6.75 -19.48
N MET A 455 1.52 5.93 -18.68
CA MET A 455 1.01 4.60 -18.29
C MET A 455 -0.35 4.69 -17.57
N MET A 456 -0.56 5.71 -16.75
CA MET A 456 -1.85 5.92 -16.08
C MET A 456 -2.96 6.31 -17.06
N ALA A 457 -2.65 7.12 -18.09
CA ALA A 457 -3.59 7.36 -19.19
C ALA A 457 -3.97 6.06 -19.92
N ASP A 458 -3.03 5.11 -20.01
CA ASP A 458 -3.25 3.75 -20.54
C ASP A 458 -3.86 2.78 -19.51
N LYS A 459 -4.42 3.30 -18.40
CA LYS A 459 -5.02 2.53 -17.29
C LYS A 459 -4.06 1.59 -16.55
N ALA A 460 -2.75 1.76 -16.70
CA ALA A 460 -1.71 1.04 -15.96
C ALA A 460 -1.19 1.86 -14.78
N LEU A 461 -1.74 1.60 -13.59
CA LEU A 461 -1.40 2.31 -12.35
C LEU A 461 -0.13 1.74 -11.71
N VAL A 462 0.99 2.46 -11.82
CA VAL A 462 2.28 2.04 -11.25
C VAL A 462 2.38 2.44 -9.77
N ARG A 463 2.19 1.49 -8.85
CA ARG A 463 2.22 1.80 -7.40
C ARG A 463 3.60 2.22 -6.87
N ARG A 464 4.68 1.62 -7.38
CA ARG A 464 6.07 1.92 -6.99
C ARG A 464 6.89 2.34 -8.20
N LEU A 465 7.67 3.42 -8.09
CA LEU A 465 8.55 3.93 -9.15
C LEU A 465 9.46 2.85 -9.73
N SER A 466 10.10 2.10 -8.83
CA SER A 466 11.02 1.00 -9.17
C SER A 466 10.37 -0.16 -9.93
N ALA A 467 9.04 -0.32 -9.84
CA ALA A 467 8.33 -1.40 -10.53
C ALA A 467 8.30 -1.19 -12.05
N CYS A 468 8.18 0.07 -12.51
CA CYS A 468 8.20 0.38 -13.94
C CYS A 468 9.53 -0.04 -14.59
N GLU A 469 10.65 0.26 -13.93
CA GLU A 469 11.97 -0.11 -14.42
C GLU A 469 12.17 -1.63 -14.39
N THR A 470 11.78 -2.26 -13.27
CA THR A 470 11.91 -3.71 -13.09
C THR A 470 11.12 -4.47 -14.15
N MET A 471 9.92 -3.97 -14.52
CA MET A 471 9.08 -4.58 -15.54
C MET A 471 9.74 -4.56 -16.94
N GLY A 472 10.53 -3.53 -17.26
CA GLY A 472 11.31 -3.48 -18.50
C GLY A 472 12.36 -4.60 -18.61
N SER A 473 12.74 -5.21 -17.48
CA SER A 473 13.68 -6.34 -17.42
C SER A 473 12.99 -7.70 -17.24
N ALA A 474 11.65 -7.75 -17.24
CA ALA A 474 10.94 -9.00 -17.00
C ALA A 474 11.07 -9.95 -18.21
N THR A 475 11.51 -11.18 -17.95
CA THR A 475 11.63 -12.24 -18.98
C THR A 475 10.49 -13.24 -18.92
N THR A 476 9.70 -13.23 -17.85
CA THR A 476 8.65 -14.21 -17.59
C THR A 476 7.50 -13.49 -16.91
N ILE A 477 6.29 -13.64 -17.47
CA ILE A 477 5.06 -13.09 -16.92
C ILE A 477 4.24 -14.26 -16.39
N CYS A 478 4.17 -14.37 -15.07
CA CYS A 478 3.25 -15.28 -14.41
C CYS A 478 1.92 -14.54 -14.25
N SER A 479 0.94 -14.85 -15.10
CA SER A 479 -0.40 -14.28 -14.99
C SER A 479 -1.34 -15.24 -14.29
N ASP A 480 -2.17 -14.70 -13.41
CA ASP A 480 -3.40 -15.37 -13.02
C ASP A 480 -4.37 -15.45 -14.21
N LYS A 481 -5.25 -16.45 -14.21
CA LYS A 481 -6.24 -16.63 -15.26
C LYS A 481 -7.45 -15.73 -15.02
N THR A 482 -8.07 -15.87 -13.86
CA THR A 482 -9.38 -15.30 -13.55
C THR A 482 -9.25 -13.80 -13.32
N GLY A 483 -9.93 -12.98 -14.14
CA GLY A 483 -9.90 -11.52 -14.01
C GLY A 483 -8.65 -10.84 -14.56
N THR A 484 -7.69 -11.59 -15.11
CA THR A 484 -6.57 -11.04 -15.88
C THR A 484 -6.63 -11.48 -17.33
N LEU A 485 -6.65 -12.80 -17.59
CA LEU A 485 -6.82 -13.33 -18.94
C LEU A 485 -8.30 -13.45 -19.34
N THR A 486 -9.18 -13.65 -18.37
CA THR A 486 -10.63 -13.70 -18.58
C THR A 486 -11.30 -12.43 -18.08
N LEU A 487 -12.43 -12.06 -18.68
CA LEU A 487 -13.22 -10.86 -18.31
C LEU A 487 -13.79 -10.91 -16.89
N ASN A 488 -13.68 -12.04 -16.18
CA ASN A 488 -14.34 -12.30 -14.89
C ASN A 488 -15.85 -12.01 -14.91
N GLN A 489 -16.46 -12.08 -16.10
CA GLN A 489 -17.89 -12.03 -16.33
C GLN A 489 -18.34 -13.45 -16.60
N MET A 490 -18.78 -14.13 -15.54
CA MET A 490 -19.25 -15.50 -15.64
C MET A 490 -20.66 -15.48 -16.22
N THR A 491 -20.97 -16.45 -17.08
CA THR A 491 -22.31 -16.69 -17.62
C THR A 491 -22.62 -18.18 -17.58
N VAL A 492 -23.90 -18.52 -17.44
CA VAL A 492 -24.36 -19.91 -17.53
C VAL A 492 -24.42 -20.30 -19.01
N VAL A 493 -23.50 -21.17 -19.44
CA VAL A 493 -23.43 -21.64 -20.83
C VAL A 493 -24.28 -22.88 -21.04
N GLU A 494 -24.32 -23.78 -20.06
CA GLU A 494 -25.11 -25.00 -20.11
C GLU A 494 -25.81 -25.23 -18.76
N ALA A 495 -27.04 -25.73 -18.82
CA ALA A 495 -27.82 -26.13 -17.66
C ALA A 495 -28.45 -27.51 -17.90
N TYR A 496 -28.33 -28.38 -16.90
CA TYR A 496 -28.91 -29.73 -16.93
C TYR A 496 -29.82 -29.89 -15.72
N VAL A 497 -31.06 -30.30 -15.97
CA VAL A 497 -32.05 -30.58 -14.92
C VAL A 497 -32.65 -31.95 -15.20
N GLY A 498 -32.59 -32.85 -14.21
CA GLY A 498 -33.11 -34.22 -14.37
C GLY A 498 -32.48 -34.99 -15.55
N LYS A 499 -31.16 -34.84 -15.76
CA LYS A 499 -30.38 -35.40 -16.89
C LYS A 499 -30.75 -34.86 -18.29
N LYS A 500 -31.65 -33.87 -18.39
CA LYS A 500 -31.97 -33.19 -19.66
C LYS A 500 -31.26 -31.85 -19.75
N LYS A 501 -30.64 -31.57 -20.89
CA LYS A 501 -30.04 -30.27 -21.20
C LYS A 501 -31.14 -29.28 -21.57
N ILE A 502 -31.11 -28.09 -20.98
CA ILE A 502 -31.99 -26.97 -21.35
C ILE A 502 -31.34 -26.23 -22.52
N VAL A 503 -32.06 -26.09 -23.64
CA VAL A 503 -31.53 -25.46 -24.87
C VAL A 503 -32.59 -24.55 -25.50
N PRO A 504 -32.41 -23.21 -25.53
CA PRO A 504 -31.31 -22.45 -24.91
C PRO A 504 -31.41 -22.48 -23.38
N PRO A 505 -30.30 -22.32 -22.63
CA PRO A 505 -30.29 -22.43 -21.17
C PRO A 505 -31.22 -21.42 -20.48
N GLU A 506 -31.62 -20.36 -21.17
CA GLU A 506 -32.48 -19.28 -20.67
C GLU A 506 -33.98 -19.58 -20.82
N ASP A 507 -34.36 -20.68 -21.49
CA ASP A 507 -35.75 -21.03 -21.74
C ASP A 507 -36.37 -21.79 -20.55
N GLY A 508 -36.99 -21.04 -19.64
CA GLY A 508 -37.69 -21.59 -18.48
C GLY A 508 -38.93 -22.43 -18.80
N SER A 509 -39.45 -22.39 -20.04
CA SER A 509 -40.63 -23.16 -20.44
C SER A 509 -40.39 -24.67 -20.52
N GLN A 510 -39.12 -25.08 -20.61
CA GLN A 510 -38.72 -26.49 -20.66
C GLN A 510 -38.74 -27.18 -19.29
N LEU A 511 -38.96 -26.43 -18.21
CA LEU A 511 -39.00 -26.92 -16.84
C LEU A 511 -40.45 -27.05 -16.33
N PRO A 512 -40.81 -28.19 -15.71
CA PRO A 512 -42.07 -28.29 -14.98
C PRO A 512 -42.15 -27.24 -13.87
N ALA A 513 -43.36 -26.72 -13.60
CA ALA A 513 -43.58 -25.65 -12.61
C ALA A 513 -43.08 -25.98 -11.19
N SER A 514 -43.12 -27.25 -10.78
CA SER A 514 -42.60 -27.71 -9.49
C SER A 514 -41.07 -27.73 -9.42
N VAL A 515 -40.39 -27.87 -10.56
CA VAL A 515 -38.93 -27.89 -10.65
C VAL A 515 -38.40 -26.47 -10.80
N SER A 516 -39.09 -25.61 -11.56
CA SER A 516 -38.72 -24.20 -11.67
C SER A 516 -38.82 -23.48 -10.33
N SER A 517 -39.84 -23.75 -9.51
CA SER A 517 -39.94 -23.18 -8.17
C SER A 517 -38.76 -23.59 -7.26
N LEU A 518 -38.38 -24.86 -7.26
CA LEU A 518 -37.21 -25.35 -6.50
C LEU A 518 -35.89 -24.76 -7.00
N VAL A 519 -35.75 -24.61 -8.32
CA VAL A 519 -34.58 -23.94 -8.91
C VAL A 519 -34.55 -22.49 -8.46
N TYR A 520 -35.65 -21.73 -8.55
CA TYR A 520 -35.70 -20.34 -8.10
C TYR A 520 -35.36 -20.19 -6.62
N GLU A 521 -35.97 -21.01 -5.75
CA GLU A 521 -35.69 -21.06 -4.32
C GLU A 521 -34.19 -21.33 -4.08
N GLY A 522 -33.61 -22.28 -4.82
CA GLY A 522 -32.19 -22.60 -4.79
C GLY A 522 -31.29 -21.45 -5.23
N LEU A 523 -31.59 -20.78 -6.34
CA LEU A 523 -30.76 -19.69 -6.87
C LEU A 523 -30.80 -18.46 -5.94
N ALA A 524 -31.98 -18.12 -5.43
CA ALA A 524 -32.17 -16.96 -4.57
C ALA A 524 -31.53 -17.14 -3.18
N GLN A 525 -31.63 -18.34 -2.60
CA GLN A 525 -31.15 -18.60 -1.24
C GLN A 525 -29.67 -19.02 -1.15
N ASN A 526 -29.12 -19.68 -2.18
CA ASN A 526 -27.69 -20.09 -2.19
C ASN A 526 -26.71 -18.98 -2.56
N THR A 527 -27.16 -17.74 -2.68
CA THR A 527 -26.32 -16.61 -3.07
C THR A 527 -26.40 -15.48 -2.05
N SER A 528 -25.24 -14.90 -1.75
CA SER A 528 -25.11 -13.66 -0.96
C SER A 528 -25.33 -12.40 -1.80
N GLY A 529 -25.53 -12.58 -3.11
CA GLY A 529 -25.85 -11.52 -4.06
C GLY A 529 -27.27 -10.97 -3.88
N SER A 530 -27.51 -9.83 -4.53
CA SER A 530 -28.83 -9.22 -4.63
C SER A 530 -29.12 -8.84 -6.07
N VAL A 531 -30.40 -8.85 -6.43
CA VAL A 531 -30.89 -8.35 -7.72
C VAL A 531 -31.66 -7.08 -7.42
N PHE A 532 -31.28 -5.97 -8.06
CA PHE A 532 -31.96 -4.70 -7.96
C PHE A 532 -32.50 -4.31 -9.34
N LEU A 533 -33.78 -3.96 -9.39
CA LEU A 533 -34.42 -3.43 -10.59
C LEU A 533 -34.32 -1.91 -10.56
N SER A 534 -33.52 -1.34 -11.47
CA SER A 534 -33.42 0.11 -11.60
C SER A 534 -34.75 0.70 -12.07
N LYS A 535 -35.00 1.98 -11.74
CA LYS A 535 -36.17 2.73 -12.23
C LYS A 535 -36.22 2.82 -13.76
N ASP A 536 -35.07 2.70 -14.42
CA ASP A 536 -34.91 2.72 -15.87
C ASP A 536 -35.13 1.34 -16.54
N GLY A 537 -35.44 0.30 -15.75
CA GLY A 537 -35.70 -1.06 -16.24
C GLY A 537 -34.45 -1.94 -16.40
N GLU A 538 -33.25 -1.42 -16.12
CA GLU A 538 -32.03 -2.22 -16.09
C GLU A 538 -31.93 -3.08 -14.81
N VAL A 539 -31.57 -4.35 -14.99
CA VAL A 539 -31.37 -5.29 -13.88
C VAL A 539 -29.92 -5.25 -13.41
N GLU A 540 -29.70 -4.74 -12.22
CA GLU A 540 -28.38 -4.74 -11.58
C GLU A 540 -28.23 -5.96 -10.66
N VAL A 541 -27.24 -6.80 -10.94
CA VAL A 541 -26.94 -7.99 -10.13
C VAL A 541 -25.64 -7.77 -9.35
N SER A 542 -25.72 -7.89 -8.04
CA SER A 542 -24.60 -7.81 -7.09
C SER A 542 -24.17 -9.22 -6.62
N GLY A 543 -22.95 -9.35 -6.10
CA GLY A 543 -22.38 -10.64 -5.64
C GLY A 543 -21.03 -10.97 -6.29
N SER A 544 -20.50 -12.16 -5.97
CA SER A 544 -19.32 -12.71 -6.64
C SER A 544 -19.61 -12.99 -8.13
N PRO A 545 -18.59 -13.07 -9.01
CA PRO A 545 -18.80 -13.33 -10.43
C PRO A 545 -19.69 -14.55 -10.71
N THR A 546 -19.51 -15.64 -9.97
CA THR A 546 -20.32 -16.86 -10.11
C THR A 546 -21.74 -16.67 -9.62
N GLU A 547 -21.95 -16.01 -8.48
CA GLU A 547 -23.30 -15.69 -8.00
C GLU A 547 -24.04 -14.77 -8.97
N LYS A 548 -23.35 -13.77 -9.54
CA LYS A 548 -23.93 -12.88 -10.55
C LYS A 548 -24.41 -13.66 -11.77
N ALA A 549 -23.61 -14.59 -12.28
CA ALA A 549 -23.97 -15.42 -13.42
C ALA A 549 -25.24 -16.24 -13.17
N ILE A 550 -25.31 -16.85 -11.99
CA ILE A 550 -26.39 -17.73 -11.56
C ILE A 550 -27.68 -16.92 -11.30
N LEU A 551 -27.57 -15.76 -10.64
CA LEU A 551 -28.71 -14.86 -10.41
C LEU A 551 -29.22 -14.24 -11.71
N GLN A 552 -28.32 -13.79 -12.60
CA GLN A 552 -28.69 -13.27 -13.91
C GLN A 552 -29.37 -14.35 -14.77
N TRP A 553 -28.91 -15.59 -14.68
CA TRP A 553 -29.57 -16.74 -15.29
C TRP A 553 -30.98 -16.98 -14.70
N GLY A 554 -31.12 -16.94 -13.37
CA GLY A 554 -32.42 -17.03 -12.70
C GLY A 554 -33.40 -15.96 -13.16
N VAL A 555 -32.97 -14.69 -13.24
CA VAL A 555 -33.80 -13.59 -13.75
C VAL A 555 -34.25 -13.85 -15.19
N LYS A 556 -33.36 -14.34 -16.06
CA LYS A 556 -33.70 -14.69 -17.45
C LYS A 556 -34.71 -15.84 -17.57
N LEU A 557 -34.71 -16.79 -16.61
CA LEU A 557 -35.73 -17.83 -16.52
C LEU A 557 -37.11 -17.29 -16.07
N GLY A 558 -37.18 -16.05 -15.57
CA GLY A 558 -38.40 -15.44 -15.05
C GLY A 558 -38.51 -15.43 -13.53
N MET A 559 -37.40 -15.66 -12.80
CA MET A 559 -37.37 -15.60 -11.34
C MET A 559 -37.61 -14.17 -10.84
N LYS A 560 -38.58 -14.00 -9.95
CA LYS A 560 -38.77 -12.77 -9.16
C LYS A 560 -37.99 -12.87 -7.86
N PHE A 561 -36.79 -12.29 -7.83
CA PHE A 561 -35.82 -12.46 -6.74
C PHE A 561 -36.40 -12.10 -5.36
N ASP A 562 -36.99 -10.91 -5.21
CA ASP A 562 -37.49 -10.44 -3.90
C ASP A 562 -38.63 -11.31 -3.37
N THR A 563 -39.54 -11.73 -4.25
CA THR A 563 -40.67 -12.60 -3.89
C THR A 563 -40.16 -13.93 -3.36
N VAL A 564 -39.31 -14.61 -4.14
CA VAL A 564 -38.77 -15.93 -3.77
C VAL A 564 -37.92 -15.86 -2.50
N LYS A 565 -37.16 -14.77 -2.33
CA LYS A 565 -36.33 -14.59 -1.13
C LYS A 565 -37.18 -14.37 0.13
N SER A 566 -38.31 -13.68 0.02
CA SER A 566 -39.24 -13.44 1.13
C SER A 566 -40.09 -14.65 1.51
N GLU A 567 -40.33 -15.58 0.58
CA GLU A 567 -41.15 -16.77 0.80
C GLU A 567 -40.44 -17.88 1.59
N SER A 568 -39.10 -17.85 1.69
CA SER A 568 -38.32 -18.90 2.36
C SER A 568 -37.58 -18.35 3.58
N ILE A 569 -37.68 -19.07 4.70
CA ILE A 569 -36.99 -18.71 5.95
C ILE A 569 -35.71 -19.54 6.06
N VAL A 570 -34.57 -18.86 6.22
CA VAL A 570 -33.26 -19.50 6.39
C VAL A 570 -33.02 -19.81 7.87
N LEU A 571 -32.81 -21.09 8.19
CA LEU A 571 -32.52 -21.57 9.54
C LEU A 571 -31.03 -21.58 9.85
N HIS A 572 -30.21 -22.09 8.92
CA HIS A 572 -28.77 -22.20 9.11
C HIS A 572 -28.02 -22.05 7.79
N VAL A 573 -26.86 -21.38 7.84
CA VAL A 573 -25.98 -21.15 6.69
C VAL A 573 -24.59 -21.68 7.00
N ALA A 574 -24.16 -22.69 6.26
CA ALA A 574 -22.75 -23.07 6.16
C ALA A 574 -22.18 -22.45 4.87
N PRO A 575 -21.41 -21.35 4.96
CA PRO A 575 -20.86 -20.69 3.78
C PRO A 575 -19.88 -21.60 3.04
N PHE A 576 -19.52 -21.21 1.81
CA PHE A 576 -18.56 -21.95 1.03
C PHE A 576 -17.24 -22.12 1.80
N ASN A 577 -16.86 -23.37 2.05
CA ASN A 577 -15.59 -23.69 2.69
C ASN A 577 -14.60 -24.21 1.63
N SER A 578 -13.40 -23.66 1.60
CA SER A 578 -12.36 -23.99 0.61
C SER A 578 -11.90 -25.45 0.66
N THR A 579 -11.89 -26.07 1.85
CA THR A 579 -11.52 -27.48 2.05
C THR A 579 -12.64 -28.42 1.58
N LYS A 580 -13.89 -28.13 1.97
CA LYS A 580 -15.07 -28.95 1.63
C LYS A 580 -15.61 -28.68 0.22
N LYS A 581 -15.24 -27.54 -0.38
CA LYS A 581 -15.68 -27.07 -1.71
C LYS A 581 -17.19 -27.05 -1.91
N ARG A 582 -17.95 -26.82 -0.83
CA ARG A 582 -19.41 -26.72 -0.81
C ARG A 582 -19.87 -25.68 0.20
N GLY A 583 -21.01 -25.07 -0.08
CA GLY A 583 -21.85 -24.32 0.87
C GLY A 583 -23.19 -25.05 1.03
N VAL A 584 -23.78 -24.96 2.22
CA VAL A 584 -25.04 -25.62 2.56
C VAL A 584 -25.95 -24.63 3.27
N LEU A 585 -27.20 -24.59 2.86
CA LEU A 585 -28.27 -23.82 3.49
C LEU A 585 -29.35 -24.76 3.98
N GLN A 586 -29.82 -24.50 5.19
CA GLN A 586 -30.98 -25.14 5.76
C GLN A 586 -32.12 -24.14 5.76
N LEU A 587 -33.20 -24.49 5.07
CA LEU A 587 -34.42 -23.71 4.97
C LEU A 587 -35.53 -24.38 5.80
N GLU A 588 -36.44 -23.56 6.30
CA GLU A 588 -37.68 -24.04 6.88
C GLU A 588 -38.51 -24.74 5.79
N GLY A 589 -38.90 -25.99 6.06
CA GLY A 589 -39.81 -26.76 5.21
C GLY A 589 -40.98 -27.24 6.05
N GLY A 590 -42.16 -27.33 5.43
CA GLY A 590 -43.43 -27.47 6.16
C GLY A 590 -43.44 -28.56 7.24
N LEU A 591 -43.13 -29.82 6.90
CA LEU A 591 -43.03 -30.93 7.85
C LEU A 591 -41.58 -31.28 8.22
N ASP A 592 -40.64 -31.12 7.28
CA ASP A 592 -39.22 -31.41 7.45
C ASP A 592 -38.37 -30.25 6.89
N PRO A 593 -37.21 -29.94 7.50
CA PRO A 593 -36.30 -28.91 6.99
C PRO A 593 -35.73 -29.28 5.61
N LYS A 594 -35.66 -28.31 4.71
CA LYS A 594 -35.04 -28.50 3.39
C LYS A 594 -33.55 -28.15 3.46
N PHE A 595 -32.70 -28.97 2.86
CA PHE A 595 -31.28 -28.67 2.71
C PHE A 595 -30.95 -28.38 1.25
N MET A 596 -30.36 -27.21 0.99
CA MET A 596 -29.86 -26.81 -0.31
C MET A 596 -28.35 -26.76 -0.29
N CYS A 597 -27.71 -27.30 -1.32
CA CYS A 597 -26.26 -27.38 -1.40
C CYS A 597 -25.78 -26.76 -2.71
N THR A 598 -24.70 -26.00 -2.64
CA THR A 598 -23.96 -25.49 -3.80
C THR A 598 -22.49 -25.90 -3.67
N GLY A 599 -21.82 -26.26 -4.76
CA GLY A 599 -20.42 -26.66 -4.70
C GLY A 599 -19.91 -27.33 -5.96
N ARG A 600 -18.68 -27.85 -5.87
CA ARG A 600 -18.02 -28.54 -6.99
C ARG A 600 -18.45 -30.00 -7.07
N GLU A 601 -18.77 -30.48 -8.27
CA GLU A 601 -19.00 -31.92 -8.49
C GLU A 601 -17.71 -32.76 -8.38
N PRO A 602 -17.79 -34.00 -7.87
CA PRO A 602 -18.99 -34.64 -7.32
C PRO A 602 -19.31 -34.10 -5.91
N LEU A 603 -20.56 -33.66 -5.70
CA LEU A 603 -21.05 -33.27 -4.39
C LEU A 603 -21.24 -34.54 -3.55
N ARG A 604 -20.26 -34.91 -2.73
CA ARG A 604 -20.45 -35.97 -1.73
C ARG A 604 -21.41 -35.45 -0.67
N LEU A 605 -22.67 -35.88 -0.72
CA LEU A 605 -23.66 -35.71 0.34
C LEU A 605 -23.45 -36.81 1.39
N SER A 606 -22.28 -36.80 2.03
CA SER A 606 -22.02 -37.58 3.26
C SER A 606 -22.14 -36.68 4.47
#